data_AF-A0A957DHG3-F1
#
_entry.id   AF-A0A957DHG3-F1
#
_cell.length_a   1.000
_cell.length_b   1.000
_cell.length_c   1.000
_cell.angle_alpha   90.00
_cell.angle_beta   90.00
_cell.angle_gamma   90.00
#
_symmetry.space_group_name_H-M   'P 1'
#
loop_
_entity.id
_entity.type
_entity.pdbx_description
1 polymer ?
#
loop_
_entity_poly.entity_id
_entity_poly.type
_entity_poly.pdbx_seq_one_letter_code
_entity_poly.pdbx_strand_id
1 'polypeptide(L)'
;MTTVLAIVVNWRQPDLTIACVQALRQMDHPDLHILVIDNGSGDGSARRLADALPEERHLALPHNLGFAGGYNAGIRHALSEQFDYALMLNNDAFAAPDMLRHLLAETAPDIGLLSPKILYDSQ
;
A
#
# COMPACT_ATOMS: atom_id res chain seq x y z
N MET A 1 7.65 -18.62 -1.94
CA MET A 1 6.99 -17.67 -2.84
C MET A 1 7.34 -16.27 -2.33
N THR A 2 7.38 -15.26 -3.20
CA THR A 2 7.86 -13.91 -2.85
C THR A 2 6.76 -13.13 -2.13
N THR A 3 7.00 -12.76 -0.88
CA THR A 3 6.06 -12.01 -0.04
C THR A 3 6.15 -10.51 -0.31
N VAL A 4 5.01 -9.84 -0.48
CA VAL A 4 4.95 -8.40 -0.76
C VAL A 4 3.99 -7.73 0.22
N LEU A 5 4.44 -6.66 0.88
CA LEU A 5 3.56 -5.77 1.65
C LEU A 5 3.24 -4.52 0.84
N ALA A 6 2.01 -4.39 0.36
CA ALA A 6 1.50 -3.13 -0.16
C ALA A 6 1.17 -2.17 0.99
N ILE A 7 1.76 -0.98 0.96
CA ILE A 7 1.59 0.07 1.95
C ILE A 7 0.77 1.17 1.30
N VAL A 8 -0.41 1.45 1.86
CA VAL A 8 -1.30 2.51 1.40
C VAL A 8 -1.46 3.52 2.53
N VAL A 9 -0.99 4.74 2.31
CA VAL A 9 -1.09 5.82 3.30
C VAL A 9 -2.35 6.64 3.05
N ASN A 10 -3.25 6.67 4.02
CA ASN A 10 -4.41 7.55 4.06
C ASN A 10 -4.09 8.85 4.80
N TRP A 11 -4.60 9.96 4.29
CA TRP A 11 -4.82 11.18 5.08
C TRP A 11 -6.15 11.82 4.66
N ARG A 12 -7.15 11.73 5.54
CA ARG A 12 -8.49 12.35 5.39
C ARG A 12 -9.24 12.03 4.10
N GLN A 13 -8.90 10.92 3.43
CA GLN A 13 -9.54 10.48 2.18
C GLN A 13 -9.87 8.97 2.24
N PRO A 14 -10.63 8.52 3.24
CA PRO A 14 -10.83 7.09 3.49
C PRO A 14 -11.56 6.40 2.34
N ASP A 15 -12.46 7.09 1.62
CA ASP A 15 -13.16 6.51 0.46
C ASP A 15 -12.19 6.14 -0.68
N LEU A 16 -11.24 7.03 -0.95
CA LEU A 16 -10.25 6.83 -1.99
C LEU A 16 -9.32 5.66 -1.62
N THR A 17 -8.88 5.62 -0.36
CA THR A 17 -8.12 4.50 0.19
C THR A 17 -8.89 3.18 0.11
N ILE A 18 -10.18 3.15 0.43
CA ILE A 18 -11.00 1.92 0.31
C ILE A 18 -11.02 1.44 -1.14
N ALA A 19 -11.25 2.34 -2.10
CA ALA A 19 -11.25 1.98 -3.52
C ALA A 19 -9.89 1.46 -4.01
N CYS A 20 -8.79 2.11 -3.59
CA CYS A 20 -7.43 1.68 -3.90
C CYS A 20 -7.13 0.27 -3.35
N VAL A 21 -7.49 0.01 -2.08
CA VAL A 21 -7.32 -1.31 -1.47
C VAL A 21 -8.17 -2.39 -2.17
N GLN A 22 -9.40 -2.05 -2.56
CA GLN A 22 -10.24 -2.96 -3.35
C GLN A 22 -9.62 -3.32 -4.70
N ALA A 23 -8.96 -2.37 -5.36
CA ALA A 23 -8.21 -2.63 -6.60
C ALA A 23 -6.97 -3.51 -6.35
N LEU A 24 -6.22 -3.26 -5.27
CA LEU A 24 -5.09 -4.12 -4.87
C LEU A 24 -5.51 -5.58 -4.64
N ARG A 25 -6.71 -5.82 -4.08
CA ARG A 25 -7.26 -7.18 -3.90
C ARG A 25 -7.51 -7.94 -5.20
N GLN A 26 -7.60 -7.24 -6.33
CA GLN A 26 -7.78 -7.89 -7.64
C GLN A 26 -6.44 -8.29 -8.28
N MET A 27 -5.31 -8.01 -7.63
CA MET A 27 -4.02 -8.37 -8.17
C MET A 27 -3.77 -9.88 -8.09
N ASP A 28 -3.14 -10.40 -9.14
CA ASP A 28 -2.80 -11.81 -9.28
C ASP A 28 -1.46 -12.11 -8.57
N HIS A 29 -1.47 -12.05 -7.24
CA HIS A 29 -0.32 -12.42 -6.40
C HIS A 29 -0.77 -12.99 -5.04
N PRO A 30 -0.62 -14.31 -4.80
CA PRO A 30 -1.19 -14.96 -3.62
C PRO A 30 -0.56 -14.54 -2.29
N ASP A 31 0.70 -14.10 -2.29
CA ASP A 31 1.42 -13.62 -1.09
C ASP A 31 1.49 -12.08 -1.04
N LEU A 32 0.43 -11.43 -1.54
CA LEU A 32 0.23 -9.99 -1.38
C LEU A 32 -0.50 -9.74 -0.06
N HIS A 33 0.12 -8.93 0.79
CA HIS A 33 -0.48 -8.43 2.02
C HIS A 33 -0.66 -6.91 1.92
N ILE A 34 -1.68 -6.36 2.56
CA ILE A 34 -1.97 -4.92 2.51
C ILE A 34 -1.91 -4.35 3.93
N LEU A 35 -1.18 -3.25 4.08
CA LEU A 35 -1.14 -2.41 5.27
C LEU A 35 -1.70 -1.04 4.93
N VAL A 36 -2.83 -0.71 5.56
CA VAL A 36 -3.44 0.62 5.51
C VAL A 36 -2.93 1.45 6.67
N ILE A 37 -2.33 2.60 6.36
CA ILE A 37 -1.81 3.52 7.36
C ILE A 37 -2.70 4.74 7.42
N ASP A 38 -3.39 4.97 8.54
CA ASP A 38 -4.00 6.28 8.80
C ASP A 38 -2.92 7.23 9.33
N ASN A 39 -2.55 8.25 8.56
CA ASN A 39 -1.48 9.19 8.88
C ASN A 39 -1.96 10.28 9.85
N GLY A 40 -2.58 9.88 10.96
CA GLY A 40 -3.12 10.77 11.99
C GLY A 40 -4.20 11.71 11.45
N SER A 41 -5.20 11.17 10.75
CA SER A 41 -6.21 12.00 10.05
C SER A 41 -7.06 12.83 11.01
N GLY A 42 -7.38 12.28 12.19
CA GLY A 42 -8.11 12.96 13.27
C GLY A 42 -9.58 13.28 12.96
N ASP A 43 -10.14 12.66 11.91
CA ASP A 43 -11.48 12.94 11.37
C ASP A 43 -12.40 11.70 11.32
N GLY A 44 -11.99 10.62 12.00
CA GLY A 44 -12.68 9.34 11.96
C GLY A 44 -12.26 8.40 10.82
N SER A 45 -11.33 8.82 9.95
CA SER A 45 -10.81 7.98 8.85
C SER A 45 -10.32 6.61 9.32
N ALA A 46 -9.50 6.55 10.37
CA ALA A 46 -8.96 5.29 10.89
C ALA A 46 -10.05 4.27 11.22
N ARG A 47 -11.13 4.71 11.89
CA ARG A 47 -12.27 3.83 12.21
C ARG A 47 -12.99 3.38 10.95
N ARG A 48 -13.28 4.32 10.03
CA ARG A 48 -13.98 4.00 8.78
C ARG A 48 -13.20 2.99 7.93
N LEU A 49 -11.87 3.11 7.90
CA LEU A 49 -10.99 2.18 7.20
C LEU A 49 -11.02 0.79 7.84
N ALA A 50 -10.90 0.70 9.16
CA ALA A 50 -10.98 -0.56 9.88
C ALA A 50 -12.35 -1.25 9.70
N ASP A 51 -13.44 -0.48 9.76
CA ASP A 51 -14.80 -0.99 9.58
C ASP A 51 -15.05 -1.48 8.14
N ALA A 52 -14.52 -0.79 7.13
CA ALA A 52 -14.72 -1.12 5.71
C ALA A 52 -13.76 -2.20 5.18
N LEU A 53 -12.58 -2.36 5.79
CA LEU A 53 -11.52 -3.26 5.37
C LEU A 53 -11.07 -4.15 6.54
N PRO A 54 -11.97 -4.93 7.17
CA PRO A 54 -11.69 -5.63 8.42
C PRO A 54 -10.62 -6.73 8.30
N GLU A 55 -10.44 -7.27 7.10
CA GLU A 55 -9.45 -8.31 6.80
C GLU A 55 -8.03 -7.75 6.63
N GLU A 56 -7.89 -6.43 6.43
CA GLU A 56 -6.59 -5.81 6.20
C GLU A 56 -5.89 -5.42 7.49
N ARG A 57 -4.57 -5.21 7.38
CA ARG A 57 -3.78 -4.68 8.48
C ARG A 57 -3.93 -3.17 8.54
N HIS A 58 -4.07 -2.64 9.75
CA HIS A 58 -4.26 -1.21 9.99
C HIS A 58 -3.21 -0.67 10.95
N LEU A 59 -2.66 0.50 10.64
CA LEU A 59 -1.79 1.26 11.52
C LEU A 59 -2.26 2.71 11.58
N ALA A 60 -2.78 3.14 12.72
CA ALA A 60 -3.14 4.54 12.95
C ALA A 60 -1.98 5.28 13.65
N LEU A 61 -1.44 6.30 12.99
CA LEU A 61 -0.37 7.13 13.54
C LEU A 61 -0.95 8.22 14.46
N PRO A 62 -0.21 8.63 15.51
CA PRO A 62 -0.72 9.60 16.49
C PRO A 62 -0.90 11.02 15.94
N HIS A 63 -0.19 11.36 14.87
CA HIS A 63 -0.30 12.63 14.14
C HIS A 63 0.24 12.43 12.72
N ASN A 64 -0.06 13.38 11.83
CA ASN A 64 0.43 13.36 10.46
C ASN A 64 1.95 13.57 10.42
N LEU A 65 2.69 12.56 9.95
CA LEU A 65 4.15 12.58 9.82
C LEU A 65 4.64 13.02 8.42
N GLY A 66 3.73 13.57 7.61
CA GLY A 66 3.95 13.84 6.20
C GLY A 66 3.97 12.57 5.36
N PHE A 67 4.17 12.75 4.05
CA PHE A 67 4.17 11.66 3.05
C PHE A 67 5.19 10.57 3.41
N ALA A 68 6.46 10.95 3.57
CA ALA A 68 7.53 10.01 3.88
C ALA A 68 7.36 9.35 5.25
N GLY A 69 6.81 10.06 6.24
CA GLY A 69 6.63 9.52 7.59
C GLY A 69 5.65 8.35 7.63
N GLY A 70 4.53 8.46 6.91
CA GLY A 70 3.56 7.36 6.76
C GLY A 70 4.18 6.13 6.13
N TYR A 71 4.84 6.28 4.97
CA TYR A 71 5.50 5.15 4.31
C TYR A 71 6.65 4.56 5.13
N ASN A 72 7.46 5.39 5.80
CA ASN A 72 8.53 4.89 6.66
C ASN A 72 7.99 4.02 7.81
N ALA A 73 6.81 4.33 8.35
CA ALA A 73 6.17 3.46 9.33
C ALA A 73 5.81 2.10 8.72
N GLY A 74 5.25 2.09 7.50
CA GLY A 74 4.93 0.86 6.77
C GLY A 74 6.16 0.04 6.38
N ILE A 75 7.22 0.68 5.90
CA ILE A 75 8.47 0.01 5.51
C ILE A 75 9.14 -0.63 6.74
N ARG A 76 9.13 0.05 7.90
CA ARG A 76 9.61 -0.56 9.15
C ARG A 76 8.79 -1.78 9.54
N HIS A 77 7.47 -1.76 9.33
CA HIS A 77 6.62 -2.92 9.56
C HIS A 77 6.99 -4.08 8.61
N ALA A 78 7.13 -3.80 7.31
CA ALA A 78 7.58 -4.77 6.31
C ALA A 78 8.92 -5.42 6.70
N LEU A 79 9.90 -4.62 7.11
CA LEU A 79 11.21 -5.10 7.56
C LEU A 79 11.11 -5.94 8.83
N SER A 80 10.32 -5.50 9.82
CA SER A 80 10.16 -6.24 11.09
C SER A 80 9.51 -7.60 10.92
N GLU A 81 8.64 -7.74 9.91
CA GLU A 81 7.98 -8.99 9.56
C GLU A 81 8.67 -9.76 8.43
N GLN A 82 9.84 -9.28 7.99
CA GLN A 82 10.69 -9.95 7.01
C GLN A 82 10.01 -10.20 5.65
N PHE A 83 9.16 -9.26 5.20
CA PHE A 83 8.65 -9.25 3.84
C PHE A 83 9.79 -9.09 2.83
N ASP A 84 9.71 -9.79 1.69
CA ASP A 84 10.73 -9.70 0.65
C ASP A 84 10.72 -8.32 -0.03
N TYR A 85 9.53 -7.74 -0.24
CA TYR A 85 9.35 -6.43 -0.86
C TYR A 85 8.28 -5.58 -0.16
N ALA A 86 8.48 -4.26 -0.20
CA ALA A 86 7.47 -3.27 0.15
C ALA A 86 7.01 -2.54 -1.12
N LEU A 87 5.72 -2.62 -1.43
CA LEU A 87 5.09 -1.86 -2.52
C LEU A 87 4.48 -0.58 -1.95
N MET A 88 5.04 0.57 -2.32
CA MET A 88 4.45 1.86 -1.99
C MET A 88 3.40 2.24 -3.03
N LEU A 89 2.15 2.41 -2.62
CA LEU A 89 1.07 2.83 -3.51
C LEU A 89 0.28 3.97 -2.88
N ASN A 90 0.19 5.09 -3.61
CA ASN A 90 -0.66 6.20 -3.19
C ASN A 90 -2.13 5.76 -3.17
N ASN A 91 -2.90 6.30 -2.24
CA ASN A 91 -4.30 5.91 -2.05
C ASN A 91 -5.21 6.31 -3.22
N ASP A 92 -4.74 7.12 -4.16
CA ASP A 92 -5.44 7.56 -5.38
C ASP A 92 -4.99 6.82 -6.65
N ALA A 93 -4.11 5.83 -6.53
CA ALA A 93 -3.61 5.04 -7.64
C ALA A 93 -4.27 3.65 -7.68
N PHE A 94 -4.53 3.16 -8.89
CA PHE A 94 -5.14 1.86 -9.16
C PHE A 94 -4.16 1.00 -9.97
N ALA A 95 -3.66 -0.08 -9.36
CA ALA A 95 -2.71 -0.98 -10.00
C ALA A 95 -3.41 -1.91 -11.01
N ALA A 96 -2.75 -2.16 -12.15
CA ALA A 96 -3.18 -3.24 -13.04
C ALA A 96 -3.01 -4.61 -12.35
N PRO A 97 -3.92 -5.57 -12.56
CA PRO A 97 -3.87 -6.87 -11.87
C PRO A 97 -2.55 -7.64 -12.00
N ASP A 98 -1.83 -7.44 -13.11
CA ASP A 98 -0.59 -8.13 -13.43
C ASP A 98 0.68 -7.27 -13.20
N MET A 99 0.54 -6.09 -12.60
CA MET A 99 1.65 -5.15 -12.36
C MET A 99 2.77 -5.79 -11.52
N LEU A 100 2.43 -6.46 -10.41
CA LEU A 100 3.45 -7.11 -9.57
C LEU A 100 4.16 -8.24 -10.29
N ARG A 101 3.44 -9.04 -11.09
CA ARG A 101 4.04 -10.11 -11.89
C ARG A 101 5.14 -9.55 -12.80
N HIS A 102 4.88 -8.42 -13.47
CA HIS A 102 5.88 -7.76 -14.30
C HIS A 102 7.04 -7.17 -13.50
N LEU A 103 6.77 -6.48 -12.38
CA LEU A 103 7.84 -5.92 -11.55
C LEU A 103 8.76 -7.01 -10.99
N LEU A 104 8.17 -8.08 -10.43
CA LEU A 104 8.93 -9.19 -9.84
C LEU A 104 9.77 -9.94 -10.88
N ALA A 105 9.32 -10.04 -12.13
CA ALA A 105 10.08 -10.66 -13.21
C ALA A 105 11.38 -9.91 -13.55
N GLU A 106 11.43 -8.60 -13.28
CA GLU A 106 12.59 -7.74 -13.54
C GLU A 106 13.49 -7.56 -12.30
N THR A 107 13.21 -8.26 -11.20
CA THR A 107 14.05 -8.19 -9.99
C THR A 107 15.40 -8.86 -10.20
N ALA A 108 16.46 -8.25 -9.67
CA ALA A 108 17.82 -8.79 -9.69
C ALA A 108 18.58 -8.36 -8.42
N PRO A 109 19.63 -9.09 -7.99
CA PRO A 109 20.35 -8.80 -6.73
C PRO A 109 20.97 -7.39 -6.64
N ASP A 110 21.22 -6.74 -7.77
CA ASP A 110 21.79 -5.39 -7.89
C ASP A 110 20.73 -4.28 -8.05
N ILE A 111 19.44 -4.64 -8.08
CA ILE A 111 18.33 -3.69 -8.20
C ILE A 111 17.73 -3.43 -6.81
N GLY A 112 17.86 -2.19 -6.33
CA GLY A 112 17.29 -1.78 -5.04
C GLY A 112 15.85 -1.25 -5.11
N LEU A 113 15.38 -0.80 -6.28
CA LEU A 113 14.04 -0.25 -6.45
C LEU A 113 13.55 -0.42 -7.89
N LEU A 114 12.29 -0.79 -8.03
CA LEU A 114 11.57 -0.89 -9.30
C LEU A 114 10.34 0.02 -9.25
N SER A 115 9.93 0.55 -10.40
CA SER A 115 8.72 1.34 -10.51
C SER A 115 7.99 0.99 -11.80
N PRO A 116 6.66 0.78 -11.76
CA PRO A 116 5.90 0.55 -12.97
C PRO A 116 5.78 1.84 -13.77
N LYS A 117 5.40 1.72 -15.04
CA LYS A 117 4.99 2.90 -15.82
C LYS A 117 3.69 3.46 -15.24
N ILE A 118 3.71 4.72 -14.84
CA ILE A 118 2.52 5.43 -14.39
C ILE A 118 1.78 5.97 -15.61
N LEU A 119 0.50 5.64 -15.72
CA LEU A 119 -0.39 6.14 -16.75
C LEU A 119 -1.35 7.14 -16.11
N TYR A 120 -1.68 8.21 -16.84
CA TYR A 120 -2.74 9.12 -16.45
C TYR A 120 -4.05 8.61 -17.02
N ASP A 121 -5.10 8.66 -16.19
CA ASP A 121 -6.45 8.40 -16.66
C ASP A 121 -6.84 9.50 -17.65
N SER A 122 -6.92 9.14 -18.92
CA SER A 122 -7.51 9.99 -19.95
C SER A 122 -9.01 9.79 -19.83
N GLN A 123 -9.70 10.68 -19.12
CA GLN A 123 -11.15 10.78 -19.26
C GLN A 123 -11.56 10.91 -20.73
#